data_AF-A0A957WCK1-F1
#
_entry.id   AF-A0A957WCK1-F1
#
_cell.length_a   1.000
_cell.length_b   1.000
_cell.length_c   1.000
_cell.angle_alpha   90.00
_cell.angle_beta   90.00
_cell.angle_gamma   90.00
#
_symmetry.space_group_name_H-M   'P 1'
#
loop_
_entity.id
_entity.type
_entity.pdbx_description
1 polymer ?
#
loop_
_entity_poly.entity_id
_entity_poly.type
_entity_poly.pdbx_seq_one_letter_code
_entity_poly.pdbx_strand_id
1 'polypeptide(L)'
;MELYKRQQFEFLLVTAVDRYVDRLIQRNQGAETALAKLREAPQGDGIWLDQFVDALFEDFLLNNIGGACFVLQALAKQVVAAPPSGQIETVLVAMARDAFSDILRRKTEEVLEQQLSMYGGG
;
A
#
# COMPACT_ATOMS: atom_id res chain seq x y z
N MET A 1 -5.00 5.65 18.68
CA MET A 1 -5.68 6.46 17.65
C MET A 1 -7.18 6.33 17.88
N GLU A 2 -7.92 7.43 17.75
CA GLU A 2 -9.39 7.45 17.89
C GLU A 2 -10.10 6.52 16.89
N LEU A 3 -11.26 5.99 17.28
CA LEU A 3 -12.01 5.03 16.45
C LEU A 3 -12.39 5.59 15.07
N TYR A 4 -12.83 6.84 14.99
CA TYR A 4 -13.20 7.45 13.70
C TYR A 4 -11.99 7.59 12.76
N LYS A 5 -10.80 7.93 13.29
CA LYS A 5 -9.56 7.98 12.50
C LYS A 5 -9.15 6.58 12.03
N ARG A 6 -9.40 5.56 12.86
CA ARG A 6 -9.20 4.17 12.44
C ARG A 6 -10.09 3.82 11.27
N GLN A 7 -11.38 4.14 11.35
CA GLN A 7 -12.32 3.89 10.25
C GLN A 7 -11.93 4.64 8.97
N GLN A 8 -11.46 5.89 9.08
CA GLN A 8 -10.92 6.65 7.94
C GLN A 8 -9.71 5.97 7.31
N PHE A 9 -8.79 5.45 8.13
CA PHE A 9 -7.62 4.73 7.63
C PHE A 9 -8.01 3.42 6.94
N GLU A 10 -8.93 2.65 7.52
CA GLU A 10 -9.42 1.42 6.89
C GLU A 10 -10.09 1.70 5.55
N PHE A 11 -10.89 2.76 5.46
CA PHE A 11 -11.49 3.19 4.19
C PHE A 11 -10.44 3.58 3.14
N LEU A 12 -9.43 4.34 3.55
CA LEU A 12 -8.28 4.67 2.70
C LEU A 12 -7.57 3.40 2.20
N LEU A 13 -7.28 2.46 3.11
CA LEU A 13 -6.57 1.23 2.77
C LEU A 13 -7.36 0.35 1.79
N VAL A 14 -8.64 0.12 2.05
CA VAL A 14 -9.50 -0.64 1.13
C VAL A 14 -9.56 0.02 -0.24
N THR A 15 -9.76 1.34 -0.28
CA THR A 15 -9.79 2.10 -1.54
C THR A 15 -8.47 1.99 -2.31
N ALA A 16 -7.33 2.03 -1.60
CA ALA A 16 -6.00 1.89 -2.21
C ALA A 16 -5.79 0.48 -2.77
N VAL A 17 -6.19 -0.56 -2.02
CA VAL A 17 -6.09 -1.96 -2.45
C VAL A 17 -6.92 -2.19 -3.71
N ASP A 18 -8.18 -1.77 -3.72
CA ASP A 18 -9.08 -1.97 -4.87
C ASP A 18 -8.50 -1.32 -6.14
N ARG A 19 -8.10 -0.04 -6.05
CA ARG A 19 -7.50 0.70 -7.16
C ARG A 19 -6.21 0.06 -7.66
N TYR A 20 -5.39 -0.45 -6.75
CA TYR A 20 -4.11 -1.05 -7.09
C TYR A 20 -4.29 -2.43 -7.74
N VAL A 21 -5.17 -3.27 -7.19
CA VAL A 21 -5.54 -4.59 -7.76
C VAL A 21 -6.03 -4.43 -9.19
N ASP A 22 -6.99 -3.53 -9.43
CA ASP A 22 -7.54 -3.29 -10.77
C ASP A 22 -6.45 -2.88 -11.76
N ARG A 23 -5.56 -1.98 -11.34
CA ARG A 23 -4.42 -1.53 -12.15
C ARG A 23 -3.45 -2.68 -12.45
N LEU A 24 -3.13 -3.51 -11.46
CA LEU A 24 -2.22 -4.64 -11.63
C LEU A 24 -2.78 -5.69 -12.59
N ILE A 25 -4.06 -6.04 -12.46
CA ILE A 25 -4.72 -7.02 -13.32
C ILE A 25 -4.76 -6.53 -14.77
N GLN A 26 -5.19 -5.29 -14.99
CA GLN A 26 -5.23 -4.70 -16.33
C GLN A 26 -3.84 -4.66 -16.98
N ARG A 27 -2.82 -4.28 -16.21
CA ARG A 27 -1.46 -4.11 -16.73
C ARG A 27 -0.72 -5.42 -16.98
N ASN A 28 -0.99 -6.44 -16.17
CA ASN A 28 -0.33 -7.73 -16.25
C ASN A 28 -1.20 -8.82 -16.90
N GLN A 29 -2.35 -8.43 -17.47
CA GLN A 29 -3.27 -9.28 -18.23
C GLN A 29 -3.82 -10.46 -17.42
N GLY A 30 -4.05 -10.27 -16.12
CA GLY A 30 -4.62 -11.29 -15.24
C GLY A 30 -4.10 -11.26 -13.81
N ALA A 31 -4.89 -11.82 -12.89
CA ALA A 31 -4.56 -11.87 -11.47
C ALA A 31 -3.36 -12.77 -11.15
N GLU A 32 -3.17 -13.86 -11.89
CA GLU A 32 -2.06 -14.81 -11.66
C GLU A 32 -0.71 -14.16 -11.96
N THR A 33 -0.56 -13.59 -13.16
CA THR A 33 0.65 -12.86 -13.57
C THR A 33 0.91 -11.66 -12.67
N ALA A 34 -0.14 -10.92 -12.29
CA ALA A 34 -0.02 -9.81 -11.36
C ALA A 34 0.53 -10.25 -10.00
N LEU A 35 -0.01 -11.32 -9.41
CA LEU A 35 0.42 -11.85 -8.12
C LEU A 35 1.87 -12.35 -8.16
N ALA A 36 2.23 -13.11 -9.21
CA ALA A 36 3.58 -13.63 -9.37
C ALA A 36 4.61 -12.49 -9.42
N LYS A 37 4.37 -11.48 -10.26
CA LYS A 37 5.25 -10.31 -10.38
C LYS A 37 5.31 -9.45 -9.12
N LEU A 38 4.17 -9.25 -8.45
CA LEU A 38 4.13 -8.48 -7.20
C LEU A 38 5.02 -9.11 -6.11
N ARG A 39 5.02 -10.44 -6.02
CA ARG A 39 5.87 -11.18 -5.06
C ARG A 39 7.35 -11.19 -5.44
N GLU A 40 7.65 -11.31 -6.74
CA GLU A 40 9.02 -11.35 -7.24
C GLU A 40 9.71 -9.98 -7.17
N ALA A 41 9.04 -8.94 -7.68
CA ALA A 41 9.59 -7.60 -7.79
C ALA A 41 8.49 -6.54 -7.60
N PRO A 42 8.23 -6.10 -6.34
CA PRO A 42 7.24 -5.05 -6.04
C PRO A 42 7.50 -3.71 -6.74
N GLN A 43 8.74 -3.46 -7.18
CA GLN A 43 9.11 -2.28 -7.97
C GLN A 43 9.43 -2.61 -9.44
N GLY A 44 9.13 -3.83 -9.87
CA GLY A 44 9.36 -4.30 -11.23
C GLY A 44 8.35 -3.75 -12.24
N ASP A 45 8.64 -4.02 -13.51
CA ASP A 45 7.85 -3.53 -14.63
C ASP A 45 6.40 -4.02 -14.58
N GLY A 46 5.49 -3.05 -14.52
CA GLY A 46 4.06 -3.30 -14.42
C GLY A 46 3.51 -3.40 -13.00
N ILE A 47 4.36 -3.22 -11.97
CA ILE A 47 3.96 -3.16 -10.56
C ILE A 47 4.15 -1.73 -10.02
N TRP A 48 5.39 -1.26 -9.88
CA TRP A 48 5.78 0.07 -9.34
C TRP A 48 4.95 0.52 -8.13
N LEU A 49 4.99 -0.28 -7.06
CA LEU A 49 4.27 -0.01 -5.82
C LEU A 49 4.59 1.38 -5.25
N ASP A 50 5.86 1.79 -5.27
CA ASP A 50 6.27 3.07 -4.68
C ASP A 50 5.65 4.24 -5.44
N GLN A 51 5.62 4.19 -6.78
CA GLN A 51 5.00 5.24 -7.59
C GLN A 51 3.50 5.34 -7.33
N PHE A 52 2.83 4.20 -7.12
CA PHE A 52 1.41 4.20 -6.77
C PHE A 52 1.19 4.82 -5.39
N VAL A 53 2.00 4.46 -4.39
CA VAL A 53 1.89 5.01 -3.03
C VAL A 53 2.23 6.49 -2.99
N ASP A 54 3.24 6.93 -3.75
CA ASP A 54 3.59 8.36 -3.87
C ASP A 54 2.42 9.16 -4.43
N ALA A 55 1.84 8.73 -5.54
CA ALA A 55 0.66 9.38 -6.14
C ALA A 55 -0.55 9.36 -5.19
N LEU A 56 -0.79 8.23 -4.51
CA LEU A 56 -1.86 8.13 -3.52
C LEU A 56 -1.65 9.12 -2.36
N PHE A 57 -0.43 9.25 -1.86
CA PHE A 57 -0.12 10.18 -0.78
C PHE A 57 -0.30 11.64 -1.20
N GLU A 58 -0.05 11.96 -2.47
CA GLU A 58 -0.34 13.29 -3.01
C GLU A 58 -1.85 13.51 -3.15
N ASP A 59 -2.57 12.57 -3.76
CA ASP A 59 -4.03 12.65 -3.99
C ASP A 59 -4.83 12.80 -2.68
N PHE A 60 -4.40 12.11 -1.63
CA PHE A 60 -5.05 12.13 -0.32
C PHE A 60 -4.43 13.13 0.67
N LEU A 61 -3.50 13.99 0.21
CA LEU A 61 -2.83 15.01 1.02
C LEU A 61 -2.14 14.41 2.27
N LEU A 62 -1.52 13.24 2.11
CA LEU A 62 -0.78 12.52 3.15
C LEU A 62 0.72 12.84 3.16
N ASN A 63 1.23 13.50 2.12
CA ASN A 63 2.65 13.86 1.91
C ASN A 63 3.16 15.03 2.79
N ASN A 64 2.71 15.10 4.04
CA ASN A 64 3.08 16.11 5.03
C ASN A 64 3.11 15.49 6.44
N ILE A 65 3.61 16.22 7.44
CA ILE A 65 3.68 15.75 8.84
C ILE A 65 2.33 15.20 9.35
N GLY A 66 1.22 15.90 9.10
CA GLY A 66 -0.09 15.52 9.61
C GLY A 66 -0.58 14.19 9.04
N GLY A 67 -0.46 14.04 7.72
CA GLY A 67 -0.78 12.81 7.01
C GLY A 67 0.11 11.64 7.40
N ALA A 68 1.42 11.87 7.48
CA ALA A 68 2.39 10.87 7.91
C ALA A 68 2.08 10.35 9.33
N CYS A 69 1.82 11.26 10.28
CA CYS A 69 1.43 10.90 11.64
C CYS A 69 0.10 10.12 11.67
N PHE A 70 -0.87 10.46 10.84
CA PHE A 70 -2.13 9.73 10.73
C PHE A 70 -1.90 8.27 10.30
N VAL A 71 -1.10 8.05 9.26
CA VAL A 71 -0.75 6.70 8.77
C VAL A 71 0.04 5.93 9.82
N LEU A 72 1.08 6.54 10.41
CA LEU A 72 1.94 5.89 11.40
C LEU A 72 1.17 5.53 12.68
N GLN A 73 0.22 6.37 13.11
CA GLN A 73 -0.65 6.04 14.24
C GLN A 73 -1.54 4.82 13.97
N ALA A 74 -1.99 4.65 12.72
CA ALA A 74 -2.75 3.47 12.32
C ALA A 74 -1.88 2.21 12.23
N LEU A 75 -0.60 2.37 11.89
CA LEU A 75 0.35 1.28 11.69
C LEU A 75 1.35 1.11 12.85
N ALA A 76 1.09 1.68 14.02
CA ALA A 76 2.02 1.76 15.14
C ALA A 76 2.56 0.42 15.68
N LYS A 77 1.95 -0.71 15.29
CA LYS A 77 2.39 -2.07 15.66
C LYS A 77 3.26 -2.74 14.60
N GLN A 78 3.45 -2.12 13.43
CA GLN A 78 4.32 -2.65 12.38
C GLN A 78 5.80 -2.42 12.76
N VAL A 79 6.64 -3.37 12.35
CA VAL A 79 8.10 -3.21 12.42
C VAL A 79 8.54 -2.50 11.16
N VAL A 80 9.30 -1.43 11.30
CA VAL A 80 9.91 -0.68 10.19
C VAL A 80 11.42 -0.86 10.23
N ALA A 81 12.05 -0.79 9.06
CA ALA A 81 13.51 -0.67 8.97
C ALA A 81 14.00 0.62 9.63
N ALA A 82 15.30 0.69 9.91
CA ALA A 82 15.89 1.90 10.47
C ALA A 82 15.62 3.08 9.53
N PRO A 83 14.95 4.15 10.00
CA PRO A 83 14.59 5.27 9.15
C PRO A 83 15.84 6.06 8.74
N PRO A 84 15.80 6.73 7.58
CA PRO A 84 16.88 7.62 7.17
C PRO A 84 17.05 8.76 8.18
N SER A 85 18.28 9.28 8.31
CA SER A 85 18.53 10.52 9.05
C SER A 85 18.08 11.73 8.23
N GLY A 86 17.44 12.71 8.85
CA GLY A 86 17.04 13.92 8.15
C GLY A 86 16.11 14.83 8.96
N GLN A 87 15.46 15.76 8.25
CA GLN A 87 14.41 16.59 8.84
C GLN A 87 13.24 15.72 9.27
N ILE A 88 12.62 16.06 10.40
CA ILE A 88 11.53 15.29 11.02
C ILE A 88 10.42 14.99 9.99
N GLU A 89 9.99 15.99 9.21
CA GLU A 89 8.95 15.79 8.20
C GLU A 89 9.35 14.76 7.15
N THR A 90 10.54 14.90 6.55
CA THR A 90 11.06 13.96 5.55
C THR A 90 11.12 12.54 6.11
N VAL A 91 11.59 12.39 7.35
CA VAL A 91 11.71 11.09 8.01
C VAL A 91 10.33 10.48 8.26
N LEU A 92 9.38 11.25 8.79
CA LEU A 92 8.03 10.76 9.06
C LEU A 92 7.29 10.38 7.77
N VAL A 93 7.40 11.20 6.72
CA VAL A 93 6.76 10.91 5.42
C VAL A 93 7.36 9.65 4.81
N ALA A 94 8.69 9.49 4.82
CA ALA A 94 9.34 8.27 4.32
C ALA A 94 8.88 7.03 5.11
N MET A 95 8.90 7.08 6.44
CA MET A 95 8.43 5.98 7.28
C MET A 95 6.95 5.64 7.02
N ALA A 96 6.10 6.64 6.83
CA ALA A 96 4.69 6.44 6.55
C ALA A 96 4.47 5.76 5.19
N ARG A 97 5.22 6.18 4.16
CA ARG A 97 5.17 5.58 2.82
C ARG A 97 5.64 4.13 2.83
N ASP A 98 6.76 3.85 3.50
CA ASP A 98 7.31 2.49 3.59
C ASP A 98 6.32 1.56 4.31
N ALA A 99 5.83 1.97 5.49
CA ALA A 99 4.87 1.19 6.26
C ALA A 99 3.54 0.98 5.50
N PHE A 100 3.09 2.00 4.76
CA PHE A 100 1.88 1.89 3.96
C PHE A 100 2.06 0.97 2.75
N SER A 101 3.21 1.06 2.06
CA SER A 101 3.56 0.20 0.93
C SER A 101 3.57 -1.27 1.35
N ASP A 102 4.13 -1.57 2.52
CA ASP A 102 4.16 -2.93 3.05
C ASP A 102 2.77 -3.49 3.33
N ILE A 103 1.88 -2.73 3.98
CA ILE A 103 0.52 -3.22 4.25
C ILE A 103 -0.31 -3.29 2.96
N LEU A 104 -0.15 -2.34 2.04
CA LEU A 104 -0.81 -2.34 0.75
C LEU A 104 -0.42 -3.58 -0.06
N ARG A 105 0.88 -3.88 -0.16
CA ARG A 105 1.39 -5.09 -0.84
C ARG A 105 0.73 -6.35 -0.29
N ARG A 106 0.79 -6.56 1.03
CA ARG A 106 0.22 -7.75 1.69
C ARG A 106 -1.28 -7.87 1.41
N LYS A 107 -2.03 -6.77 1.51
CA LYS A 107 -3.47 -6.79 1.27
C LYS A 107 -3.83 -7.02 -0.19
N THR A 108 -3.05 -6.48 -1.11
CA THR A 108 -3.21 -6.75 -2.54
C THR A 108 -2.91 -8.22 -2.86
N GLU A 109 -1.88 -8.82 -2.28
CA GLU A 109 -1.61 -10.26 -2.41
C GLU A 109 -2.81 -11.10 -1.92
N GLU A 110 -3.33 -10.81 -0.71
CA GLU A 110 -4.51 -11.49 -0.15
C GLU A 110 -5.72 -11.43 -1.10
N VAL A 111 -6.01 -10.26 -1.70
CA VAL A 111 -7.16 -10.09 -2.61
C VAL A 111 -6.95 -10.86 -3.92
N LEU A 112 -5.75 -10.80 -4.50
CA LEU A 112 -5.43 -11.53 -5.74
C LEU A 112 -5.52 -13.05 -5.51
N GLU A 113 -5.04 -13.56 -4.37
CA GLU A 113 -5.16 -14.97 -3.99
C GLU A 113 -6.63 -15.41 -3.83
N GLN A 114 -7.46 -14.57 -3.20
CA GLN A 114 -8.89 -14.84 -3.05
C GLN A 114 -9.60 -14.92 -4.40
N GLN A 115 -9.29 -14.01 -5.32
CA GLN A 115 -9.85 -14.05 -6.68
C GLN A 115 -9.43 -15.32 -7.42
N LEU A 116 -8.14 -15.69 -7.38
CA LEU A 116 -7.66 -16.92 -8.00
C LEU A 116 -8.33 -18.16 -7.40
N SER A 117 -8.57 -18.17 -6.09
CA SER A 117 -9.27 -19.28 -5.42
C SER A 117 -10.75 -19.38 -5.82
N MET A 118 -11.42 -18.24 -6.05
CA MET A 118 -12.82 -18.22 -6.49
C MET A 118 -13.00 -18.64 -7.96
N TYR A 119 -12.06 -18.29 -8.84
CA TYR A 119 -12.16 -18.54 -10.28
C TYR A 119 -11.34 -19.73 -10.80
N GLY A 120 -10.39 -20.24 -10.02
CA GLY A 120 -9.49 -21.35 -10.38
C GLY A 120 -9.95 -22.75 -9.97
N GLY A 121 -11.18 -22.90 -9.48
CA GLY A 121 -11.77 -24.19 -9.09
C GLY A 121 -12.48 -24.95 -10.22
N GLY A 122 -11.94 -24.91 -11.45
CA GLY A 122 -12.50 -25.55 -12.65
C GLY A 122 -11.63 -26.67 -13.20
#